data_AF-A0A1Y3XP09-F1
#
_entry.id   AF-A0A1Y3XP09-F1
#
_cell.length_a   1.000
_cell.length_b   1.000
_cell.length_c   1.000
_cell.angle_alpha   90.00
_cell.angle_beta   90.00
_cell.angle_gamma   90.00
#
_symmetry.space_group_name_H-M   'P 1'
#
loop_
_entity.id
_entity.type
_entity.pdbx_description
1 polymer ?
#
loop_
_entity_poly.entity_id
_entity_poly.type
_entity_poly.pdbx_seq_one_letter_code
_entity_poly.pdbx_strand_id
1 'polypeptide(L)'
;MTFSQIMNSPLMYILAMLGIGYVLLFSVFTLMRSYRHALAVGLDKKKVRGVIASSALYSVVPSLSIVVGLFSLAANVLSLAMLCAYVPIQVMNGPVFAAVLLTSLSVAALHKWIIKTFGCKWLNNFVMADSLLISMASSLLWLKLFG
;
A
#
# COMPACT_ATOMS: atom_id res chain seq x y z
N MET A 1 27.00 -11.98 7.30
CA MET A 1 26.39 -11.07 6.32
C MET A 1 24.88 -11.26 6.39
N THR A 2 24.13 -10.21 6.69
CA THR A 2 22.67 -10.29 6.84
C THR A 2 22.00 -10.31 5.46
N PHE A 3 20.95 -11.13 5.29
CA PHE A 3 20.18 -11.31 4.05
C PHE A 3 19.76 -9.99 3.39
N SER A 4 19.45 -8.98 4.21
CA SER A 4 19.05 -7.63 3.76
C SER A 4 20.16 -6.88 3.01
N GLN A 5 21.44 -7.08 3.36
CA GLN A 5 22.55 -6.47 2.63
C GLN A 5 22.82 -7.12 1.27
N ILE A 6 22.48 -8.41 1.12
CA ILE A 6 22.59 -9.13 -0.16
C ILE A 6 21.47 -8.70 -1.10
N MET A 7 20.25 -8.51 -0.58
CA MET A 7 19.11 -8.03 -1.38
C MET A 7 19.26 -6.59 -1.87
N ASN A 8 19.85 -5.72 -1.05
CA ASN A 8 20.08 -4.31 -1.41
C ASN A 8 21.44 -4.10 -2.10
N SER A 9 22.10 -5.19 -2.51
CA SER A 9 23.35 -5.10 -3.23
C SER A 9 23.12 -4.65 -4.67
N PRO A 10 24.00 -3.81 -5.24
CA PRO A 10 23.89 -3.36 -6.62
C PRO A 10 23.89 -4.52 -7.63
N LEU A 11 24.45 -5.67 -7.26
CA LEU A 11 24.49 -6.87 -8.09
C LEU A 11 23.09 -7.45 -8.39
N MET A 12 22.20 -7.49 -7.39
CA MET A 12 20.83 -8.00 -7.58
C MET A 12 20.02 -7.13 -8.53
N TYR A 13 20.13 -5.80 -8.42
CA TYR A 13 19.46 -4.86 -9.32
C TYR A 13 19.95 -4.99 -10.77
N ILE A 14 21.27 -5.14 -10.96
CA ILE A 14 21.86 -5.35 -12.28
C ILE A 14 21.35 -6.66 -12.89
N LEU A 15 21.36 -7.76 -12.14
CA LEU A 15 20.90 -9.07 -12.62
C LEU A 15 19.41 -9.05 -13.02
N ALA A 16 18.58 -8.40 -12.20
CA ALA A 16 17.16 -8.25 -12.46
C ALA A 16 16.91 -7.40 -13.73
N MET A 17 17.59 -6.26 -13.89
CA MET A 17 17.51 -5.46 -15.10
C MET A 17 17.96 -6.24 -16.34
N LEU A 18 19.02 -7.04 -16.22
CA LEU A 18 19.52 -7.87 -17.32
C LEU A 18 18.48 -8.92 -17.74
N GLY A 19 17.84 -9.58 -16.77
CA GLY A 19 16.75 -10.53 -17.02
C GLY A 19 15.54 -9.88 -17.71
N ILE A 20 15.08 -8.74 -17.20
CA ILE A 20 13.97 -7.98 -17.81
C ILE A 20 14.34 -7.55 -19.24
N GLY A 21 15.55 -7.03 -19.43
CA GLY A 21 16.05 -6.60 -20.73
C GLY A 21 16.08 -7.75 -21.74
N TYR A 22 16.58 -8.92 -21.34
CA TYR A 22 16.59 -10.11 -22.18
C TYR A 22 15.18 -10.53 -22.64
N VAL A 23 14.22 -10.58 -21.71
CA VAL A 23 12.84 -10.94 -22.02
C VAL A 23 12.17 -9.92 -22.94
N LEU A 24 12.37 -8.62 -22.70
CA LEU A 24 11.84 -7.56 -23.56
C LEU A 24 12.41 -7.65 -24.97
N LEU A 25 13.72 -7.86 -25.09
CA LEU A 25 14.39 -7.99 -26.38
C LEU A 25 13.86 -9.21 -27.14
N PHE A 26 13.72 -10.35 -26.47
CA PHE A 26 13.14 -11.57 -27.04
C PHE A 26 11.67 -11.38 -27.47
N SER A 27 10.88 -10.68 -26.67
CA SER A 27 9.48 -10.36 -26.98
C SER A 27 9.35 -9.49 -28.23
N VAL A 28 10.14 -8.42 -28.33
CA VAL A 28 10.17 -7.53 -29.49
C VAL A 28 10.66 -8.26 -30.73
N PHE A 29 11.71 -9.08 -30.61
CA PHE A 29 12.22 -9.89 -31.72
C PHE A 29 11.14 -10.83 -32.29
N THR A 30 10.42 -11.52 -31.42
CA THR A 30 9.34 -12.43 -31.81
C THR A 30 8.17 -11.67 -32.46
N LEU A 31 7.82 -10.50 -31.92
CA LEU A 31 6.77 -9.65 -32.47
C LEU A 31 7.11 -9.16 -33.89
N MET A 32 8.35 -8.71 -34.11
CA MET A 32 8.82 -8.27 -35.43
C MET A 32 8.76 -9.40 -36.46
N ARG A 33 9.18 -10.62 -36.07
CA ARG A 33 9.14 -11.79 -36.96
C ARG A 33 7.69 -12.15 -37.33
N SER A 34 6.80 -12.19 -36.36
CA SER A 34 5.37 -12.46 -36.58
C SER A 34 4.71 -11.38 -37.43
N TYR A 35 5.06 -10.11 -37.24
CA TYR A 35 4.56 -9.01 -38.05
C TYR A 35 4.96 -9.14 -39.53
N ARG A 36 6.23 -9.46 -39.80
CA ARG A 36 6.71 -9.65 -41.17
C ARG A 36 6.04 -10.85 -41.86
N HIS A 37 5.84 -11.95 -41.13
CA HIS A 37 5.08 -13.09 -41.66
C HIS A 37 3.60 -12.75 -41.92
N ALA A 38 2.96 -12.01 -41.02
CA ALA A 38 1.57 -11.60 -41.21
C ALA A 38 1.40 -10.76 -42.51
N LEU A 39 2.34 -9.85 -42.78
CA LEU A 39 2.32 -9.07 -44.03
C LEU A 39 2.60 -9.92 -45.27
N ALA A 40 3.49 -10.91 -45.18
CA ALA A 40 3.77 -11.82 -46.30
C ALA A 40 2.58 -12.72 -46.67
N VAL A 41 1.72 -13.04 -45.69
CA VAL A 41 0.47 -13.80 -45.89
C VAL A 41 -0.65 -12.92 -46.46
N GLY A 42 -0.41 -11.62 -46.68
CA GLY A 42 -1.38 -10.69 -47.27
C GLY A 42 -2.37 -10.09 -46.28
N LEU A 43 -2.09 -10.14 -44.97
CA LEU A 43 -2.93 -9.47 -43.98
C LEU A 43 -2.78 -7.95 -44.08
N ASP A 44 -3.92 -7.24 -44.00
CA ASP A 44 -3.95 -5.79 -44.01
C ASP A 44 -3.21 -5.17 -42.81
N LYS A 45 -2.36 -4.17 -43.09
CA LYS A 45 -1.54 -3.48 -42.08
C LYS A 45 -2.37 -2.89 -40.94
N LYS A 46 -3.58 -2.38 -41.22
CA LYS A 46 -4.45 -1.78 -40.19
C LYS A 46 -5.00 -2.87 -39.27
N LYS A 47 -5.38 -4.02 -39.83
CA LYS A 47 -5.89 -5.15 -39.04
C LYS A 47 -4.81 -5.69 -38.09
N VAL A 48 -3.59 -5.90 -38.58
CA VAL A 48 -2.46 -6.37 -37.74
C VAL A 48 -2.11 -5.35 -36.65
N ARG A 49 -2.05 -4.06 -36.98
CA ARG A 49 -1.77 -3.00 -36.00
C ARG A 49 -2.88 -2.87 -34.95
N GLY A 50 -4.13 -3.08 -35.35
CA GLY A 50 -5.28 -3.13 -34.45
C GLY A 50 -5.15 -4.28 -33.44
N VAL A 51 -4.80 -5.49 -33.89
CA VAL A 51 -4.58 -6.64 -32.99
C VAL A 51 -3.47 -6.37 -31.98
N ILE A 52 -2.32 -5.85 -32.44
CA ILE A 52 -1.20 -5.52 -31.53
C ILE A 52 -1.61 -4.46 -30.50
N ALA A 53 -2.27 -3.38 -30.94
CA ALA A 53 -2.72 -2.31 -30.06
C ALA A 53 -3.75 -2.82 -29.04
N SER A 54 -4.71 -3.62 -29.48
CA SER A 54 -5.71 -4.23 -28.61
C SER A 54 -5.08 -5.16 -27.58
N SER A 55 -4.18 -6.07 -27.98
CA SER A 55 -3.49 -6.96 -27.04
C SER A 55 -2.67 -6.19 -25.98
N ALA A 56 -2.02 -5.10 -26.39
CA ALA A 56 -1.32 -4.22 -25.45
C ALA A 56 -2.31 -3.51 -24.50
N LEU A 57 -3.39 -2.93 -25.02
CA LEU A 57 -4.42 -2.27 -24.21
C LEU A 57 -5.05 -3.25 -23.19
N TYR A 58 -5.42 -4.44 -23.63
CA TYR A 58 -6.02 -5.48 -22.78
C TYR A 58 -5.08 -6.04 -21.72
N SER A 59 -3.77 -5.81 -21.83
CA SER A 59 -2.80 -6.18 -20.79
C SER A 59 -2.51 -5.02 -19.84
N VAL A 60 -2.32 -3.81 -20.38
CA VAL A 60 -1.93 -2.62 -19.59
C VAL A 60 -3.10 -2.10 -18.76
N VAL A 61 -4.29 -1.96 -19.35
CA VAL A 61 -5.46 -1.38 -18.65
C VAL A 61 -5.82 -2.17 -17.38
N PRO A 62 -6.01 -3.51 -17.41
CA PRO A 62 -6.30 -4.25 -16.18
C PRO A 62 -5.15 -4.24 -15.18
N SER A 63 -3.88 -4.22 -15.63
CA SER A 63 -2.74 -4.15 -14.71
C SER A 63 -2.71 -2.84 -13.89
N LEU A 64 -3.05 -1.71 -14.52
CA LEU A 64 -3.16 -0.42 -13.83
C LEU A 64 -4.28 -0.44 -12.79
N SER A 65 -5.45 -1.00 -13.14
CA SER A 65 -6.56 -1.16 -12.21
C SER A 65 -6.19 -1.99 -10.98
N ILE A 66 -5.42 -3.07 -11.17
CA ILE A 66 -4.92 -3.91 -10.07
C ILE A 66 -3.97 -3.12 -9.17
N VAL A 67 -3.01 -2.40 -9.76
CA VAL A 67 -2.03 -1.62 -9.00
C VAL A 67 -2.72 -0.54 -8.16
N VAL A 68 -3.64 0.22 -8.75
CA VAL A 68 -4.42 1.25 -8.02
C VAL A 68 -5.24 0.62 -6.88
N GLY A 69 -5.89 -0.52 -7.14
CA GLY A 69 -6.63 -1.26 -6.12
C GLY A 69 -5.74 -1.74 -4.97
N LEU A 70 -4.55 -2.27 -5.28
CA LEU A 70 -3.57 -2.71 -4.30
C LEU A 70 -3.06 -1.56 -3.43
N PHE A 71 -2.75 -0.39 -4.01
CA PHE A 71 -2.34 0.78 -3.24
C PHE A 71 -3.44 1.30 -2.30
N SER A 72 -4.69 1.35 -2.79
CA SER A 72 -5.83 1.77 -1.99
C SER A 72 -6.10 0.80 -0.83
N LEU A 73 -5.97 -0.50 -1.08
CA LEU A 73 -6.19 -1.53 -0.06
C LEU A 73 -5.04 -1.60 0.94
N ALA A 74 -3.79 -1.48 0.47
CA ALA A 74 -2.60 -1.52 1.31
C ALA A 74 -2.64 -0.42 2.37
N ALA A 75 -3.00 0.82 2.03
CA ALA A 75 -3.05 1.92 3.00
C ALA A 75 -4.03 1.64 4.17
N ASN A 76 -5.18 1.05 3.88
CA ASN A 76 -6.23 0.82 4.88
C ASN A 76 -6.01 -0.48 5.68
N VAL A 77 -5.71 -1.58 4.98
CA VAL A 77 -5.54 -2.89 5.61
C VAL A 77 -4.23 -2.98 6.38
N LEU A 78 -3.14 -2.39 5.87
CA LEU A 78 -1.85 -2.40 6.57
C LEU A 78 -1.92 -1.60 7.87
N SER A 79 -2.57 -0.44 7.86
CA SER A 79 -2.74 0.39 9.07
C SER A 79 -3.57 -0.33 10.14
N LEU A 80 -4.63 -1.03 9.73
CA LEU A 80 -5.43 -1.85 10.65
C LEU A 80 -4.66 -3.09 11.14
N ALA A 81 -3.91 -3.75 10.26
CA ALA A 81 -3.08 -4.91 10.62
C ALA A 81 -1.97 -4.52 11.61
N MET A 82 -1.34 -3.35 11.43
CA MET A 82 -0.39 -2.80 12.39
C MET A 82 -1.08 -2.56 13.74
N LEU A 83 -2.27 -1.94 13.78
CA LEU A 83 -3.02 -1.78 15.02
C LEU A 83 -3.26 -3.14 15.71
N CYS A 84 -3.80 -4.13 15.00
CA CYS A 84 -4.10 -5.46 15.57
C CYS A 84 -2.85 -6.23 16.01
N ALA A 85 -1.70 -6.05 15.35
CA ALA A 85 -0.45 -6.69 15.73
C ALA A 85 0.20 -6.02 16.95
N TYR A 86 0.14 -4.69 17.04
CA TYR A 86 0.76 -3.94 18.13
C TYR A 86 -0.11 -3.83 19.38
N VAL A 87 -1.44 -3.92 19.28
CA VAL A 87 -2.36 -3.84 20.43
C VAL A 87 -2.08 -4.94 21.47
N PRO A 88 -1.97 -6.24 21.13
CA PRO A 88 -1.67 -7.28 22.11
C PRO A 88 -0.31 -7.09 22.77
N ILE A 89 0.69 -6.71 21.97
CA ILE A 89 2.05 -6.44 22.45
C ILE A 89 2.03 -5.26 23.45
N GLN A 90 1.30 -4.19 23.15
CA GLN A 90 1.14 -3.06 24.07
C GLN A 90 0.40 -3.44 25.36
N VAL A 91 -0.65 -4.26 25.28
CA VAL A 91 -1.40 -4.73 26.45
C VAL A 91 -0.55 -5.63 27.35
N MET A 92 0.33 -6.45 26.76
CA MET A 92 1.24 -7.33 27.49
C MET A 92 2.42 -6.58 28.15
N ASN A 93 2.83 -5.43 27.60
CA ASN A 93 3.96 -4.65 28.12
C ASN A 93 3.64 -3.89 29.42
N GLY A 94 2.37 -3.78 29.82
CA GLY A 94 1.99 -3.28 31.14
C GLY A 94 0.61 -2.62 31.20
N PRO A 95 0.02 -2.50 32.41
CA PRO A 95 -1.32 -1.94 32.60
C PRO A 95 -1.44 -0.48 32.14
N VAL A 96 -0.35 0.29 32.22
CA VAL A 96 -0.28 1.68 31.77
C VAL A 96 -0.51 1.80 30.26
N PHE A 97 0.11 0.92 29.45
CA PHE A 97 -0.04 0.94 27.99
C PHE A 97 -1.46 0.56 27.57
N ALA A 98 -2.07 -0.42 28.24
CA ALA A 98 -3.47 -0.80 28.01
C ALA A 98 -4.44 0.35 28.34
N ALA A 99 -4.19 1.07 29.45
CA ALA A 99 -5.02 2.20 29.85
C ALA A 99 -4.89 3.39 28.88
N VAL A 100 -3.70 3.67 28.37
CA VAL A 100 -3.47 4.68 27.31
C VAL A 100 -4.20 4.32 26.01
N LEU A 101 -4.19 3.04 25.63
CA LEU A 101 -4.93 2.54 24.47
C LEU A 101 -6.44 2.77 24.63
N LEU A 102 -6.98 2.47 25.82
CA LEU A 102 -8.38 2.76 26.16
C LEU A 102 -8.72 4.24 26.15
N THR A 103 -7.83 5.11 26.63
CA THR A 103 -8.06 6.56 26.57
C THR A 103 -8.07 7.08 25.13
N SER A 104 -7.20 6.55 24.26
CA SER A 104 -7.19 6.89 22.84
C SER A 104 -8.51 6.51 22.15
N LEU A 105 -9.03 5.32 22.46
CA LEU A 105 -10.31 4.85 21.91
C LEU A 105 -11.49 5.68 22.41
N SER A 106 -11.49 6.01 23.71
CA SER A 106 -12.51 6.83 24.36
C SER A 106 -12.53 8.26 23.82
N VAL A 107 -11.36 8.89 23.66
CA VAL A 107 -11.24 10.25 23.12
C VAL A 107 -11.69 10.31 21.66
N ALA A 108 -11.32 9.33 20.84
CA ALA A 108 -11.76 9.25 19.44
C ALA A 108 -13.29 9.04 19.32
N ALA A 109 -13.88 8.21 20.19
CA ALA A 109 -15.32 7.99 20.23
C ALA A 109 -16.09 9.25 20.68
N LEU A 110 -15.59 9.93 21.72
CA LEU A 110 -16.15 11.20 22.19
C LEU A 110 -16.09 12.29 21.11
N HIS A 111 -14.97 12.42 20.41
CA HIS A 111 -14.85 13.35 19.29
C HIS A 111 -15.83 13.04 18.16
N LYS A 112 -15.98 11.76 17.78
CA LYS A 112 -16.99 11.35 16.78
C LYS A 112 -18.42 11.65 17.24
N TRP A 113 -18.70 11.48 18.51
CA TRP A 113 -20.01 11.81 19.09
C TRP A 113 -20.27 13.32 19.08
N ILE A 114 -19.29 14.14 19.46
CA ILE A 114 -19.37 15.60 19.41
C ILE A 114 -19.55 16.10 17.97
N ILE A 115 -18.82 15.54 17.00
CA ILE A 115 -18.95 15.89 15.57
C ILE A 115 -20.37 15.58 15.05
N LYS A 116 -20.95 14.46 15.47
CA LYS A 116 -22.31 14.06 15.07
C LYS A 116 -23.38 14.95 15.68
N THR A 117 -23.20 15.36 16.94
CA THR A 117 -24.19 16.16 17.69
C THR A 117 -24.12 17.65 17.35
N PHE A 118 -22.93 18.21 17.12
CA PHE A 118 -22.73 19.64 16.82
C PHE A 118 -22.53 19.95 15.33
N GLY A 119 -22.41 18.94 14.46
CA GLY A 119 -22.27 19.14 13.02
C GLY A 119 -20.93 19.76 12.56
N CYS A 120 -19.98 19.98 13.46
CA CYS A 120 -18.70 20.62 13.18
C CYS A 120 -17.74 19.68 12.44
N LYS A 121 -17.76 19.70 11.09
CA LYS A 121 -16.86 18.92 10.23
C LYS A 121 -15.38 19.24 10.42
N TRP A 122 -15.03 20.45 10.88
CA TRP A 122 -13.65 20.89 11.09
C TRP A 122 -12.92 20.04 12.14
N LEU A 123 -13.62 19.64 13.21
CA LEU A 123 -13.05 18.84 14.29
C LEU A 123 -12.57 17.45 13.83
N ASN A 124 -13.07 16.95 12.69
CA ASN A 124 -12.64 15.68 12.11
C ASN A 124 -11.14 15.62 11.81
N ASN A 125 -10.56 16.72 11.31
CA ASN A 125 -9.13 16.80 10.98
C ASN A 125 -8.23 16.87 12.24
N PHE A 126 -8.78 17.26 13.39
CA PHE A 126 -8.04 17.41 14.64
C PHE A 126 -8.15 16.18 15.54
N VAL A 127 -9.14 15.29 15.33
CA VAL A 127 -9.33 14.06 16.12
C VAL A 127 -8.07 13.22 16.23
N MET A 128 -7.28 13.08 15.17
CA MET A 128 -6.04 12.29 15.22
C MET A 128 -4.95 12.97 16.06
N ALA A 129 -4.78 14.29 15.92
CA ALA A 129 -3.78 15.04 16.68
C ALA A 129 -4.16 15.13 18.17
N ASP A 130 -5.43 15.43 18.48
CA ASP A 130 -5.93 15.55 19.85
C ASP A 130 -5.91 14.21 20.57
N SER A 131 -6.30 13.11 19.90
CA SER A 131 -6.22 11.77 20.49
C SER A 131 -4.78 11.35 20.78
N LEU A 132 -3.81 11.75 19.95
CA LEU A 132 -2.39 11.46 20.18
C LEU A 132 -1.83 12.27 21.37
N LEU A 133 -2.14 13.57 21.44
CA LEU A 133 -1.69 14.42 22.54
C LEU A 133 -2.33 14.04 23.88
N ILE A 134 -3.63 13.78 23.89
CA ILE A 134 -4.36 13.40 25.10
C ILE A 134 -3.92 12.02 25.59
N SER A 135 -3.66 11.06 24.70
CA SER A 135 -3.16 9.74 25.09
C SER A 135 -1.75 9.78 25.66
N MET A 136 -0.85 10.61 25.11
CA MET A 136 0.47 10.84 25.70
C MET A 136 0.38 11.51 27.07
N ALA A 137 -0.44 12.55 27.24
CA ALA A 137 -0.65 13.18 28.54
C ALA A 137 -1.28 12.21 29.56
N SER A 138 -2.22 11.39 29.11
CA SER A 138 -2.88 10.38 29.94
C SER A 138 -1.90 9.31 30.43
N SER A 139 -0.87 8.97 29.65
CA SER A 139 0.17 8.04 30.09
C SER A 139 0.86 8.47 31.39
N LEU A 140 1.06 9.77 31.59
CA LEU A 140 1.65 10.31 32.83
C LEU A 140 0.71 10.16 34.04
N LEU A 141 -0.61 10.22 33.81
CA LEU A 141 -1.60 9.98 34.86
C LEU A 141 -1.68 8.49 35.22
N TRP A 142 -1.64 7.60 34.22
CA TRP A 142 -1.65 6.15 34.46
C TRP A 142 -0.36 5.66 35.12
N LEU A 143 0.78 6.25 34.79
CA LEU A 143 2.06 5.97 35.47
C LEU A 143 2.01 6.30 36.96
N LYS A 144 1.27 7.33 37.39
CA LYS A 144 1.09 7.64 38.82
C LYS A 144 0.11 6.72 39.54
N LEU A 145 -0.72 5.98 38.80
CA LEU A 145 -1.84 5.20 39.35
C LEU A 145 -1.56 3.69 39.33
N PHE A 146 -0.75 3.22 38.38
CA PHE A 146 -0.39 1.81 38.16
C PHE A 146 1.12 1.53 38.09
N GLY A 147 1.97 2.56 38.13
CA GLY A 147 3.43 2.45 38.27
C GLY A 147 3.85 2.66 39.72
#